data_AF-A0A924FB72-F1
#
_entry.id   AF-A0A924FB72-F1
#
_cell.length_a   1.000
_cell.length_b   1.000
_cell.length_c   1.000
_cell.angle_alpha   90.00
_cell.angle_beta   90.00
_cell.angle_gamma   90.00
#
_symmetry.space_group_name_H-M   'P 1'
#
loop_
_entity.id
_entity.type
_entity.pdbx_description
1 polymer ?
#
loop_
_entity_poly.entity_id
_entity_poly.type
_entity_poly.pdbx_seq_one_letter_code
_entity_poly.pdbx_strand_id
1 'polypeptide(L)'
;MIKRYVQVSIQRVWDIEGYPNYFFGDDKQLYRFDSRGRVQRNKRVMIGYTQGYVLKSKFFSLAKLRPLLKKHGTTDHPMVI
;
A
#
# COMPACT_ATOMS: atom_id res chain seq x y z
N MET A 1 -17.04 -22.80 -6.64
CA MET A 1 -16.61 -21.44 -7.02
C MET A 1 -15.09 -21.38 -7.06
N ILE A 2 -14.48 -21.34 -8.26
CA ILE A 2 -13.02 -21.25 -8.40
C ILE A 2 -12.62 -19.78 -8.29
N LYS A 3 -11.89 -19.41 -7.23
CA LYS A 3 -11.29 -18.07 -7.11
C LYS A 3 -10.17 -17.96 -8.15
N ARG A 4 -10.42 -17.27 -9.26
CA ARG A 4 -9.36 -16.86 -10.20
C ARG A 4 -8.46 -15.86 -9.50
N TYR A 5 -7.24 -16.26 -9.17
CA TYR A 5 -6.20 -15.34 -8.72
C TYR A 5 -5.62 -14.68 -9.97
N VAL A 6 -6.07 -13.47 -10.28
CA VAL A 6 -5.38 -12.63 -11.26
C VAL A 6 -4.09 -12.17 -10.57
N GLN A 7 -2.96 -12.65 -11.07
CA GLN A 7 -1.64 -12.19 -10.65
C GLN A 7 -1.46 -10.77 -11.20
N VAL A 8 -1.96 -9.80 -10.44
CA VAL A 8 -1.77 -8.38 -10.77
C VAL A 8 -0.34 -8.03 -10.39
N SER A 9 0.50 -7.75 -11.39
CA SER A 9 1.81 -7.14 -11.16
C SER A 9 1.58 -5.74 -10.58
N ILE A 10 1.85 -5.56 -9.29
CA ILE A 10 1.71 -4.26 -8.61
C ILE A 10 3.10 -3.64 -8.53
N GLN A 11 3.30 -2.49 -9.16
CA GLN A 11 4.56 -1.77 -9.04
C GLN A 11 4.55 -0.93 -7.76
N ARG A 12 5.55 -1.11 -6.90
CA ARG A 12 5.76 -0.27 -5.72
C ARG A 12 6.27 1.10 -6.15
N VAL A 13 5.47 2.15 -5.96
CA VAL A 13 5.79 3.52 -6.43
C VAL A 13 6.08 4.48 -5.28
N TRP A 14 5.35 4.39 -4.17
CA TRP A 14 5.57 5.26 -3.01
C TRP A 14 5.68 4.48 -1.73
N ASP A 15 6.76 4.72 -1.00
CA ASP A 15 6.96 4.24 0.36
C ASP A 15 6.36 5.19 1.37
N ILE A 16 6.07 4.67 2.56
CA ILE A 16 5.55 5.46 3.67
C ILE A 16 6.60 5.47 4.79
N GLU A 17 7.14 6.66 5.07
CA GLU A 17 8.10 6.87 6.15
C GLU A 17 7.52 6.44 7.51
N GLY A 18 8.32 5.69 8.28
CA GLY A 18 7.89 5.08 9.55
C GLY A 18 7.04 3.80 9.39
N TYR A 19 6.68 3.42 8.16
CA TYR A 19 5.84 2.27 7.85
C TYR A 19 6.42 1.42 6.70
N PRO A 20 7.57 0.72 6.91
CA PRO A 20 8.33 0.07 5.84
C PRO A 20 7.59 -1.05 5.10
N ASN A 21 6.58 -1.65 5.74
CA ASN A 21 5.78 -2.71 5.15
C ASN A 21 4.60 -2.19 4.33
N TYR A 22 4.43 -0.86 4.20
CA TYR A 22 3.31 -0.23 3.51
C TYR A 22 3.82 0.60 2.34
N PHE A 23 3.12 0.53 1.22
CA PHE A 23 3.48 1.27 0.01
C PHE A 23 2.26 1.52 -0.87
N PHE A 24 2.29 2.58 -1.67
CA PHE A 24 1.32 2.78 -2.74
C PHE A 24 1.80 2.16 -4.04
N GLY A 25 0.87 1.45 -4.69
CA GLY A 25 1.02 0.94 -6.04
C GLY A 25 0.91 2.05 -7.09
N ASP A 26 1.26 1.71 -8.32
CA ASP A 26 0.98 2.49 -9.53
C ASP A 26 -0.52 2.75 -9.75
N ASP A 27 -1.37 1.84 -9.28
CA ASP A 27 -2.83 1.95 -9.26
C ASP A 27 -3.39 2.92 -8.18
N LYS A 28 -2.51 3.61 -7.46
CA LYS A 28 -2.83 4.56 -6.38
C LYS A 28 -3.57 3.90 -5.19
N GLN A 29 -3.47 2.59 -5.03
CA GLN A 29 -3.96 1.87 -3.86
C GLN A 29 -2.84 1.63 -2.85
N LEU A 30 -3.22 1.53 -1.58
CA LEU A 30 -2.30 1.19 -0.51
C LEU A 30 -2.19 -0.33 -0.42
N TYR A 31 -0.97 -0.82 -0.34
CA TYR A 31 -0.64 -2.21 -0.12
C TYR A 31 0.21 -2.36 1.13
N ARG A 32 0.26 -3.59 1.63
CA ARG A 32 1.19 -3.99 2.67
C ARG A 32 1.74 -5.39 2.43
N PHE A 33 2.94 -5.65 2.94
CA PHE A 33 3.44 -7.01 3.10
C PHE A 33 2.89 -7.64 4.38
N ASP A 34 2.42 -8.88 4.30
CA ASP A 34 2.14 -9.70 5.47
C ASP A 34 3.43 -10.33 6.05
N SER A 35 3.31 -11.06 7.15
CA SER A 35 4.45 -11.72 7.80
C SER A 35 5.15 -12.78 6.94
N ARG A 36 4.52 -13.20 5.83
CA ARG A 36 5.06 -14.16 4.86
C ARG A 36 5.53 -13.47 3.58
N GLY A 37 5.62 -12.14 3.58
CA GLY A 37 6.04 -11.36 2.42
C GLY A 37 4.99 -11.25 1.30
N ARG A 38 3.74 -11.68 1.54
CA ARG A 38 2.69 -11.60 0.52
C ARG A 38 2.08 -10.20 0.51
N VAL A 39 1.81 -9.70 -0.69
CA VAL A 39 1.17 -8.40 -0.90
C VAL A 39 -0.32 -8.50 -0.60
N GLN A 40 -0.81 -7.62 0.28
CA GLN A 40 -2.22 -7.47 0.60
C GLN A 40 -2.66 -6.03 0.32
N ARG A 41 -3.79 -5.87 -0.38
CA ARG A 41 -4.41 -4.56 -0.54
C ARG A 41 -4.97 -4.08 0.80
N ASN A 42 -4.59 -2.87 1.20
CA ASN A 42 -5.14 -2.21 2.37
C ASN A 42 -6.36 -1.37 1.96
N LYS A 43 -7.50 -1.62 2.60
CA LYS A 43 -8.77 -0.99 2.21
C LYS A 43 -8.76 0.49 2.60
N ARG A 44 -9.18 1.36 1.68
CA ARG A 44 -9.50 2.75 2.00
C ARG A 44 -10.79 2.79 2.83
N VAL A 45 -10.78 3.53 3.93
CA VAL A 45 -11.90 3.63 4.86
C VAL A 45 -12.36 5.08 5.01
N MET A 46 -13.63 5.23 5.39
CA MET A 46 -14.25 6.49 5.80
C MET A 46 -14.37 6.50 7.32
N ILE A 47 -13.86 7.55 7.97
CA ILE A 47 -14.16 7.85 9.39
C ILE A 47 -14.79 9.24 9.44
N GLY A 48 -16.07 9.31 9.82
CA GLY A 48 -16.91 10.49 9.61
C GLY A 48 -16.96 10.86 8.14
N TYR A 49 -16.53 12.07 7.79
CA TYR A 49 -16.43 12.56 6.41
C TYR A 49 -15.01 12.46 5.81
N THR A 50 -14.06 11.85 6.53
CA THR A 50 -12.65 11.84 6.13
C THR A 50 -12.24 10.48 5.55
N GLN A 51 -11.69 10.50 4.34
CA GLN A 51 -11.07 9.33 3.70
C GLN A 51 -9.64 9.11 4.20
N GLY A 52 -9.27 7.84 4.36
CA GLY A 52 -7.93 7.47 4.76
C GLY A 52 -7.68 5.98 4.78
N TYR A 53 -6.60 5.61 5.44
CA TYR A 53 -6.16 4.22 5.61
C TYR A 53 -5.80 3.94 7.05
N VAL A 54 -5.92 2.68 7.45
CA VAL A 54 -5.45 2.21 8.75
C VAL A 54 -4.08 1.56 8.56
N LEU A 55 -3.07 2.10 9.25
CA LEU A 55 -1.71 1.58 9.28
C LEU A 55 -1.41 1.11 10.70
N LYS A 56 -1.05 -0.17 10.89
CA LYS A 56 -0.77 -0.77 12.22
C LYS A 56 -1.77 -0.34 13.32
N SER A 57 -3.07 -0.31 13.02
CA SER A 57 -4.16 0.07 13.94
C SER A 57 -4.41 1.57 14.15
N LYS A 58 -3.69 2.48 13.48
CA LYS A 58 -3.98 3.93 13.53
C LYS A 58 -4.54 4.42 12.20
N PHE A 59 -5.59 5.24 12.26
CA PHE A 59 -6.15 5.89 11.08
C PHE A 59 -5.29 7.10 10.67
N PHE A 60 -5.00 7.16 9.38
CA PHE A 60 -4.38 8.31 8.73
C PHE A 60 -5.25 8.78 7.59
N SER A 61 -5.64 10.06 7.63
CA SER A 61 -6.26 10.71 6.48
C SER A 61 -5.25 10.81 5.32
N LEU A 62 -5.76 10.97 4.10
CA LEU A 62 -4.90 11.19 2.93
C LEU A 62 -3.98 12.41 3.10
N ALA A 63 -4.48 13.48 3.72
CA ALA A 63 -3.70 14.68 4.02
C ALA A 63 -2.53 14.41 4.99
N LYS A 64 -2.73 13.53 5.99
CA LYS A 64 -1.67 13.13 6.92
C LYS A 64 -0.68 12.14 6.32
N LEU A 65 -1.10 11.33 5.35
CA LEU A 65 -0.22 10.38 4.65
C LEU A 65 0.70 11.09 3.66
N ARG A 66 0.19 12.09 2.93
CA ARG A 66 0.95 12.79 1.87
C ARG A 66 2.36 13.24 2.27
N PRO A 67 2.60 13.90 3.41
CA PRO A 67 3.96 14.31 3.80
C PRO A 67 4.89 13.14 4.13
N LEU A 68 4.36 11.94 4.41
CA LEU A 68 5.15 10.75 4.72
C LEU A 68 5.54 9.95 3.46
N LEU A 69 5.06 10.36 2.29
CA LEU A 69 5.31 9.65 1.05
C LEU A 69 6.73 9.92 0.55
N LYS A 70 7.49 8.84 0.36
CA LYS A 70 8.79 8.87 -0.30
C LYS A 70 8.70 8.11 -1.60
N LYS A 71 9.16 8.73 -2.70
CA LYS A 71 9.18 8.06 -4.00
C LYS A 71 10.08 6.84 -3.87
N HIS A 72 9.55 5.67 -4.23
CA HIS A 72 10.36 4.46 -4.29
C HIS A 72 11.42 4.67 -5.38
N GLY A 73 12.69 4.55 -5.02
CA GLY A 73 13.78 4.67 -5.98
C GLY A 73 13.68 3.55 -7.00
N THR A 74 13.73 3.88 -8.29
CA THR A 74 13.90 2.91 -9.37
C THR A 74 15.34 2.39 -9.34
N THR A 75 15.68 1.63 -8.32
CA THR A 75 16.84 0.75 -8.30
C THR A 75 16.34 -0.57 -7.74
N ASP A 76 16.54 -1.63 -8.52
CA ASP A 76 16.17 -3.02 -8.27
C ASP A 76 14.77 -3.48 -8.71
N HIS A 77 14.80 -4.03 -9.93
CA HIS A 77 14.09 -5.21 -10.41
C HIS A 77 12.56 -5.29 -10.24
N PRO A 78 11.80 -5.53 -11.33
CA PRO A 78 10.41 -5.96 -11.19
C PRO A 78 10.39 -7.24 -10.35
N MET A 79 9.78 -7.18 -9.16
CA MET A 79 9.53 -8.38 -8.36
C MET A 79 8.49 -9.22 -9.09
N VAL A 80 8.98 -10.22 -9.81
CA VAL A 80 8.18 -11.35 -10.29
C VAL A 80 7.91 -12.23 -9.08
N ILE A 81 6.69 -12.15 -8.54
CA ILE A 81 6.13 -13.12 -7.59
C ILE A 81 5.48 -14.21 -8.40
#